data_AF-A0A6F9WSN3-F1
#
_entry.id   AF-A0A6F9WSN3-F1
#
_cell.length_a   1.000
_cell.length_b   1.000
_cell.length_c   1.000
_cell.angle_alpha   90.00
_cell.angle_beta   90.00
_cell.angle_gamma   90.00
#
_symmetry.space_group_name_H-M   'P 1'
#
loop_
_entity.id
_entity.type
_entity.pdbx_description
1 polymer ?
#
loop_
_entity_poly.entity_id
_entity_poly.type
_entity_poly.pdbx_seq_one_letter_code
_entity_poly.pdbx_strand_id
1 'polypeptide(L)'
;MYKIFSVLILYLSILCGCSATGIKYGDSLLLKNEPADDEGTVIIYRSSIGGSPTIVKISFDGNELGKLFNNGYFLVNAKEGKHFISTY
;
A
#
# COMPACT_ATOMS: atom_id res chain seq x y z
N MET A 1 4.12 8.51 46.77
CA MET A 1 3.26 7.73 45.85
C MET A 1 3.19 8.31 44.43
N TYR A 2 3.32 9.64 44.23
CA TYR A 2 3.29 10.25 42.89
C TYR A 2 4.42 9.86 41.92
N LYS A 3 5.64 9.57 42.43
CA LYS A 3 6.80 9.21 41.58
C LYS A 3 6.61 7.90 40.81
N ILE A 4 5.91 6.92 41.38
CA ILE A 4 5.66 5.63 40.74
C ILE A 4 4.60 5.77 39.65
N PHE A 5 3.61 6.63 39.87
CA PHE A 5 2.53 6.89 38.92
C PHE A 5 3.04 7.58 37.64
N SER A 6 3.99 8.51 37.76
CA SER A 6 4.61 9.19 36.60
C SER A 6 5.44 8.24 35.72
N VAL A 7 6.14 7.27 36.31
CA VAL A 7 6.93 6.28 35.55
C VAL A 7 6.02 5.33 34.79
N LEU A 8 4.87 4.98 35.37
CA LEU A 8 3.90 4.07 34.77
C LEU A 8 3.23 4.69 33.53
N ILE A 9 2.94 6.00 33.56
CA ILE A 9 2.39 6.74 32.42
C ILE A 9 3.40 6.84 31.27
N LEU A 10 4.69 7.04 31.59
CA LEU A 10 5.76 7.12 30.60
C LEU A 10 5.98 5.78 29.87
N TYR A 11 5.83 4.66 30.59
CA TYR A 11 5.92 3.33 29.97
C TYR A 11 4.71 3.03 29.09
N LEU A 12 3.52 3.42 29.51
CA LEU A 12 2.29 3.19 28.75
C LEU A 12 2.28 3.92 27.40
N SER A 13 2.84 5.14 27.33
CA SER A 13 2.92 5.92 26.10
C SER A 13 3.91 5.34 25.08
N ILE A 14 4.97 4.67 25.52
CA ILE A 14 5.92 3.98 24.63
C ILE A 14 5.29 2.73 24.01
N LEU A 15 4.47 1.99 24.76
CA LEU A 15 3.81 0.78 24.23
C LEU A 15 2.67 1.09 23.24
N CYS A 16 1.93 2.20 23.41
CA CYS A 16 0.86 2.57 22.48
C CYS A 16 1.36 3.03 21.10
N GLY A 17 2.63 3.45 20.98
CA GLY A 17 3.19 3.93 19.71
C GLY A 17 3.40 2.85 18.64
N CYS A 18 3.42 1.57 19.02
CA CYS A 18 3.77 0.48 18.10
C CYS A 18 2.55 -0.16 17.40
N SER A 19 1.32 0.07 17.87
CA SER A 19 0.11 -0.48 17.23
C SER A 19 -0.42 0.36 16.04
N ALA A 20 0.22 1.49 15.73
CA ALA A 20 -0.20 2.37 14.64
C ALA A 20 0.41 1.99 13.27
N THR A 21 1.35 1.05 13.22
CA THR A 21 1.96 0.55 11.98
C THR A 21 1.32 -0.78 11.56
N GLY A 22 -0.01 -0.79 11.43
CA GLY A 22 -0.75 -1.87 10.79
C GLY A 22 -1.14 -1.44 9.38
N ILE A 23 -1.10 -2.37 8.43
CA ILE A 23 -1.62 -2.17 7.07
C ILE A 23 -3.06 -1.66 7.21
N LYS A 24 -3.39 -0.50 6.62
CA LYS A 24 -4.75 0.03 6.64
C LYS A 24 -5.66 -0.98 5.96
N TYR A 25 -6.49 -1.66 6.75
CA TYR A 25 -7.58 -2.56 6.30
C TYR A 25 -8.65 -1.86 5.42
N GLY A 26 -8.41 -0.63 4.96
CA GLY A 26 -9.22 0.07 3.96
C GLY A 26 -8.81 -0.24 2.52
N ASP A 27 -7.58 -0.71 2.27
CA ASP A 27 -7.13 -1.07 0.92
C ASP A 27 -7.60 -2.46 0.46
N SER A 28 -8.24 -3.24 1.34
CA SER A 28 -8.91 -4.51 0.99
C SER A 28 -10.14 -4.33 0.11
N LEU A 29 -10.60 -3.10 -0.14
CA LEU A 29 -11.59 -2.82 -1.17
C LEU A 29 -11.05 -2.99 -2.60
N LEU A 30 -9.72 -3.11 -2.78
CA LEU A 30 -9.09 -3.42 -4.07
C LEU A 30 -9.10 -4.92 -4.41
N LEU A 31 -9.46 -5.80 -3.47
CA LEU A 31 -9.67 -7.24 -3.72
C LEU A 31 -11.05 -7.55 -4.33
N LYS A 32 -11.74 -6.54 -4.90
CA LYS A 32 -13.12 -6.74 -5.40
C LYS A 32 -13.21 -7.69 -6.60
N ASN A 33 -12.10 -8.00 -7.26
CA ASN A 33 -12.06 -8.98 -8.33
C ASN A 33 -11.04 -10.06 -7.96
N GLU A 34 -11.52 -11.17 -7.37
CA GLU A 34 -10.73 -12.40 -7.40
C GLU A 34 -10.35 -12.69 -8.87
N PRO A 35 -9.10 -13.06 -9.16
CA PRO A 35 -8.72 -13.45 -10.50
C PRO A 35 -9.57 -14.64 -10.96
N ALA A 36 -9.94 -14.65 -12.24
CA ALA A 36 -10.53 -15.84 -12.84
C ALA A 36 -9.55 -17.02 -12.78
N ASP A 37 -10.03 -18.26 -12.97
CA ASP A 37 -9.19 -19.48 -12.94
C ASP A 37 -7.98 -19.43 -13.89
N ASP A 38 -8.03 -18.62 -14.95
CA ASP A 38 -6.95 -18.42 -15.93
C ASP A 38 -6.18 -17.09 -15.78
N GLU A 39 -6.38 -16.37 -14.68
CA GLU A 39 -5.74 -15.09 -14.39
C GLU A 39 -4.89 -15.15 -13.11
N GLY A 40 -3.83 -14.34 -13.08
CA GLY A 40 -3.03 -14.06 -11.90
C GLY A 40 -3.14 -12.61 -11.47
N THR A 41 -3.09 -12.34 -10.17
CA THR A 41 -3.04 -10.96 -9.66
C THR A 41 -1.62 -10.42 -9.72
N VAL A 42 -1.42 -9.37 -10.50
CA VAL A 42 -0.19 -8.59 -10.60
C VAL A 42 -0.29 -7.39 -9.66
N ILE A 43 0.74 -7.23 -8.82
CA ILE A 43 0.86 -6.12 -7.88
C ILE A 43 1.87 -5.11 -8.42
N ILE A 44 1.41 -3.90 -8.74
CA ILE A 44 2.26 -2.79 -9.20
C ILE A 44 2.47 -1.86 -8.01
N TYR A 45 3.62 -1.96 -7.36
CA TYR A 45 3.97 -1.17 -6.18
C TYR A 45 5.00 -0.09 -6.50
N ARG A 46 4.78 1.12 -5.99
CA ARG A 46 5.73 2.22 -6.10
C ARG A 46 6.44 2.46 -4.77
N SER A 47 7.64 1.90 -4.64
CA SER A 47 8.52 2.20 -3.52
C SER A 47 9.11 3.60 -3.64
N SER A 48 8.92 4.46 -2.64
CA SER A 48 9.59 5.75 -2.55
C SER A 48 10.04 6.01 -1.12
N ILE A 49 11.35 5.99 -0.90
CA ILE A 49 12.00 6.24 0.38
C ILE A 49 12.55 7.66 0.36
N GLY A 50 11.73 8.61 0.83
CA GLY A 50 12.08 10.03 0.88
C GLY A 50 11.96 10.75 -0.48
N GLY A 51 11.57 12.03 -0.42
CA GLY A 51 11.33 12.88 -1.59
C GLY A 51 9.96 13.56 -1.56
N SER A 52 9.76 14.55 -2.43
CA SER A 52 8.48 15.22 -2.58
C SER A 52 7.39 14.23 -3.00
N PRO A 53 6.13 14.43 -2.56
CA PRO A 53 5.01 13.62 -3.01
C PRO A 53 4.78 13.88 -4.51
N THR A 54 5.33 13.00 -5.35
CA THR A 54 5.08 13.01 -6.79
C THR A 54 3.94 12.05 -7.09
N ILE A 55 3.08 12.43 -8.03
CA ILE A 55 2.00 11.56 -8.52
C ILE A 55 2.40 11.13 -9.92
N VAL A 56 2.49 9.82 -10.15
CA VAL A 56 2.81 9.27 -11.48
C VAL A 56 1.58 8.62 -12.09
N LYS A 57 1.46 8.68 -13.40
CA LYS A 57 0.38 8.03 -14.13
C LYS A 57 0.84 6.64 -14.57
N ILE A 58 0.07 5.61 -14.25
CA ILE A 58 0.40 4.22 -14.58
C ILE A 58 -0.57 3.70 -15.64
N SER A 59 -0.03 3.04 -16.67
CA SER A 59 -0.80 2.22 -17.61
C SER A 59 -0.28 0.79 -17.64
N PHE A 60 -1.21 -0.15 -17.84
CA PHE A 60 -0.97 -1.58 -17.97
C PHE A 60 -1.60 -2.07 -19.27
N ASP A 61 -0.79 -2.63 -20.17
CA ASP A 61 -1.18 -3.05 -21.52
C ASP A 61 -1.91 -1.96 -22.33
N GLY A 62 -1.47 -0.71 -22.17
CA GLY A 62 -2.07 0.45 -22.83
C GLY A 62 -3.34 0.98 -22.15
N ASN A 63 -3.90 0.28 -21.15
CA ASN A 63 -5.02 0.75 -20.36
C ASN A 63 -4.53 1.60 -19.18
N GLU A 64 -5.09 2.80 -19.04
CA GLU A 64 -4.79 3.68 -17.92
C GLU A 64 -5.41 3.12 -16.63
N LEU A 65 -4.56 2.76 -15.66
CA LEU A 65 -5.01 2.33 -14.32
C LEU A 65 -5.31 3.54 -13.43
N GLY A 66 -4.58 4.64 -13.65
CA GLY A 66 -4.78 5.91 -12.96
C GLY A 66 -3.49 6.48 -12.37
N LYS A 67 -3.64 7.23 -11.27
CA LYS A 67 -2.56 7.97 -10.62
C LYS A 67 -2.09 7.27 -9.35
N LEU A 68 -0.78 7.04 -9.24
CA LEU A 68 -0.16 6.34 -8.11
C LEU A 68 0.69 7.28 -7.25
N PHE A 69 0.36 7.35 -5.97
CA PHE A 69 1.13 8.09 -4.97
C PHE A 69 2.35 7.30 -4.50
N ASN A 70 3.28 7.98 -3.82
CA ASN A 70 4.42 7.33 -3.16
C ASN A 70 3.91 6.26 -2.18
N ASN A 71 4.50 5.06 -2.21
CA ASN A 71 4.13 3.90 -1.40
C ASN A 71 2.70 3.37 -1.64
N GLY A 72 2.05 3.81 -2.71
CA GLY A 72 0.80 3.21 -3.19
C GLY A 72 1.05 1.96 -4.03
N TYR A 73 -0.02 1.20 -4.25
CA TYR A 73 -0.02 0.07 -5.16
C TYR A 73 -1.30 0.01 -5.99
N PHE A 74 -1.22 -0.69 -7.13
CA PHE A 74 -2.37 -1.17 -7.89
C PHE A 74 -2.36 -2.69 -7.93
N LEU A 75 -3.56 -3.27 -7.95
CA LEU A 75 -3.79 -4.69 -8.19
C LEU A 75 -4.49 -4.82 -9.54
N VAL A 76 -3.97 -5.67 -10.41
CA VAL A 76 -4.56 -5.94 -11.73
C VAL A 76 -4.55 -7.45 -11.95
N ASN A 77 -5.65 -8.01 -12.44
CA ASN A 77 -5.67 -9.40 -12.87
C ASN A 77 -5.25 -9.48 -14.34
N ALA A 78 -4.35 -10.39 -14.65
CA ALA A 78 -3.81 -10.58 -15.98
C ALA A 78 -3.66 -12.08 -16.28
N LYS A 79 -3.94 -12.47 -17.52
CA LYS A 79 -3.73 -13.83 -18.00
C LYS A 79 -2.24 -14.16 -18.11
N GLU A 80 -1.90 -15.42 -18.27
CA GLU A 80 -0.53 -15.80 -18.59
C GLU A 80 -0.07 -15.14 -19.90
N GLY A 81 1.04 -14.41 -19.86
CA GLY A 81 1.55 -13.72 -21.05
C GLY A 81 2.61 -12.67 -20.77
N LYS A 82 2.93 -11.91 -21.82
CA LYS A 82 3.80 -10.73 -21.74
C LYS A 82 2.93 -9.49 -21.56
N HIS A 83 3.21 -8.74 -20.50
CA HIS A 83 2.50 -7.52 -20.16
C HIS A 83 3.46 -6.34 -20.14
N PHE A 84 2.95 -5.16 -20.43
CA PHE A 84 3.73 -3.92 -20.47
C PHE A 84 3.19 -2.91 -19.47
N ILE A 85 4.08 -2.44 -18.60
CA ILE A 85 3.80 -1.35 -17.66
C ILE A 85 4.49 -0.10 -18.18
N SER A 86 3.75 1.00 -18.31
CA SER A 86 4.30 2.31 -18.65
C SER A 86 3.98 3.35 -17.58
N THR A 87 4.91 4.26 -17.38
CA THR A 87 4.82 5.33 -16.39
C THR A 87 5.06 6.68 -17.04
N TYR A 88 4.22 7.66 -16.70
CA TYR A 88 4.30 9.04 -17.22
C TYR A 88 4.29 10.06 -16.08
#